data_AF-A0A959ZSL4-F1
#
_entry.id   AF-A0A959ZSL4-F1
#
_cell.length_a   1.000
_cell.length_b   1.000
_cell.length_c   1.000
_cell.angle_alpha   90.00
_cell.angle_beta   90.00
_cell.angle_gamma   90.00
#
_symmetry.space_group_name_H-M   'P 1'
#
loop_
_entity.id
_entity.type
_entity.pdbx_description
1 polymer ?
#
loop_
_entity_poly.entity_id
_entity_poly.type
_entity_poly.pdbx_seq_one_letter_code
_entity_poly.pdbx_strand_id
1 'polypeptide(L)'
;MKKLVALFAVFMAVFAVAACGSSDSNPEVTPDTLASAMDEVCTDTNADFEALGTRGLTNPALALEFEGTAEVRQVVVDGFNELNVNEEAQADLDKYIAASEKIIASDKAIAAAAADEDTAALNKAFQQQSKAFNERDAVAKEIGTEVCGQPAEIRIGESGTAPPEDLNYAEPKNTIEEAADAYIKAFRQKDCAAVNRNRHTDAGEMEMTQCETAFGTLAGATVEATEAYGPAGQAEIVAKDGTHFPTYFVEDLDGMLRYGGDAIHDGGGMLPAPEGNDAQDVADAVFQSLRDGDVEAFNATLPDESSGFMVKGENLDSFSDGKFNADFIADVKASDADPIQLGLNSAFGFYFLEGSGYDWVMTLIHTPGIGGHYGLSGYYPVPKAE
;
A
#
# COMPACT_ATOMS: atom_id res chain seq x y z
N MET A 1 -7.02 9.53 -37.43
CA MET A 1 -5.82 10.36 -37.68
C MET A 1 -5.80 11.43 -36.60
N LYS A 2 -4.75 11.62 -35.81
CA LYS A 2 -3.34 11.18 -35.92
C LYS A 2 -3.00 10.11 -34.86
N LYS A 3 -1.90 9.38 -35.02
CA LYS A 3 -1.29 8.63 -33.90
C LYS A 3 -0.39 9.59 -33.14
N LEU A 4 -0.55 9.68 -31.82
CA LEU A 4 0.49 10.20 -30.93
C LEU A 4 1.25 8.98 -30.41
N VAL A 5 2.52 8.88 -30.76
CA VAL A 5 3.43 7.90 -30.17
C VAL A 5 3.98 8.56 -28.91
N ALA A 6 3.48 8.15 -27.76
CA ALA A 6 4.17 8.44 -26.50
C ALA A 6 5.51 7.70 -26.56
N LEU A 7 6.61 8.45 -26.59
CA LEU A 7 7.94 7.88 -26.41
C LEU A 7 8.07 7.55 -24.92
N PHE A 8 7.82 6.29 -24.55
CA PHE A 8 8.30 5.79 -23.27
C PHE A 8 9.83 5.79 -23.34
N ALA A 9 10.43 6.86 -22.83
CA ALA A 9 11.85 6.93 -22.60
C ALA A 9 12.16 6.06 -21.39
N VAL A 10 12.29 4.75 -21.61
CA VAL A 10 12.89 3.83 -20.65
C VAL A 10 14.24 4.46 -20.28
N PHE A 11 14.33 4.96 -19.05
CA PHE A 11 15.59 5.46 -18.53
C PHE A 11 16.48 4.22 -18.39
N MET A 12 17.38 4.05 -19.36
CA MET A 12 18.51 3.15 -19.21
C MET A 12 19.43 3.74 -18.13
N ALA A 13 19.01 3.58 -16.88
CA ALA A 13 19.88 3.55 -15.72
C ALA A 13 20.76 2.30 -15.86
N VAL A 14 21.67 2.35 -16.84
CA VAL A 14 22.90 1.56 -16.76
C VAL A 14 23.64 2.15 -15.57
N PHE A 15 23.32 1.62 -14.38
CA PHE A 15 24.19 1.71 -13.24
C PHE A 15 25.49 1.08 -13.70
N ALA A 16 26.45 1.95 -14.04
CA ALA A 16 27.80 1.54 -14.31
C ALA A 16 28.30 0.94 -13.00
N VAL A 17 28.31 -0.40 -12.94
CA VAL A 17 28.78 -1.19 -11.80
C VAL A 17 30.00 -0.49 -11.22
N ALA A 18 29.88 -0.03 -9.98
CA ALA A 18 30.91 0.78 -9.33
C ALA A 18 32.06 -0.13 -8.90
N ALA A 19 32.76 -0.70 -9.88
CA ALA A 19 33.86 -1.64 -9.79
C ALA A 19 35.09 -0.96 -9.17
N CYS A 20 34.98 -0.60 -7.90
CA CYS A 20 35.92 0.16 -7.10
C CYS A 20 37.07 -0.75 -6.59
N GLY A 21 37.55 -1.64 -7.45
CA GLY A 21 38.48 -2.73 -7.11
C GLY A 21 39.17 -3.28 -8.35
N SER A 22 40.28 -2.66 -8.75
CA SER A 22 41.12 -3.13 -9.88
C SER A 22 41.95 -4.36 -9.48
N SER A 23 41.41 -5.55 -9.66
CA SER A 23 42.15 -6.82 -9.61
C SER A 23 41.57 -7.86 -10.57
N ASP A 24 42.42 -8.52 -11.36
CA ASP A 24 42.06 -9.55 -12.36
C ASP A 24 41.62 -10.89 -11.70
N SER A 25 40.60 -10.85 -10.85
CA SER A 25 40.06 -12.01 -10.15
C SER A 25 38.59 -11.80 -9.78
N ASN A 26 37.68 -12.35 -10.59
CA ASN A 26 36.38 -12.81 -10.10
C ASN A 26 36.69 -14.04 -9.22
N PRO A 27 36.57 -13.95 -7.88
CA PRO A 27 37.04 -15.00 -6.98
C PRO A 27 36.22 -16.29 -7.19
N GLU A 28 36.85 -17.45 -7.02
CA GLU A 28 36.10 -18.72 -7.06
C GLU A 28 35.16 -18.78 -5.85
N VAL A 29 33.85 -18.89 -6.12
CA VAL A 29 32.81 -19.02 -5.10
C VAL A 29 32.69 -20.50 -4.72
N THR A 30 32.82 -20.77 -3.43
CA THR A 30 32.81 -22.12 -2.84
C THR A 30 31.60 -22.27 -1.92
N PRO A 31 31.26 -23.47 -1.42
CA PRO A 31 30.17 -23.62 -0.47
C PRO A 31 30.30 -22.73 0.79
N ASP A 32 31.53 -22.44 1.23
CA ASP A 32 31.81 -21.54 2.37
C ASP A 32 31.56 -20.05 2.06
N THR A 33 31.48 -19.64 0.79
CA THR A 33 31.30 -18.23 0.37
C THR A 33 30.04 -17.99 -0.46
N LEU A 34 29.32 -19.05 -0.87
CA LEU A 34 28.13 -18.99 -1.71
C LEU A 34 27.03 -18.09 -1.13
N ALA A 35 26.71 -18.25 0.16
CA ALA A 35 25.69 -17.45 0.83
C ALA A 35 25.97 -15.94 0.69
N SER A 36 27.18 -15.49 1.07
CA SER A 36 27.58 -14.09 0.95
C SER A 36 27.59 -13.56 -0.49
N ALA A 37 27.99 -14.38 -1.47
CA ALA A 37 28.01 -13.96 -2.88
C ALA A 37 26.60 -13.86 -3.47
N MET A 38 25.66 -14.69 -3.02
CA MET A 38 24.24 -14.56 -3.36
C MET A 38 23.64 -13.33 -2.68
N ASP A 39 23.89 -13.13 -1.38
CA ASP A 39 23.35 -12.01 -0.60
C ASP A 39 23.79 -10.65 -1.16
N GLU A 40 24.98 -10.54 -1.74
CA GLU A 40 25.44 -9.35 -2.48
C GLU A 40 24.53 -9.06 -3.71
N VAL A 41 24.25 -10.07 -4.54
CA VAL A 41 23.35 -9.96 -5.71
C VAL A 41 21.91 -9.63 -5.30
N CYS A 42 21.40 -10.21 -4.20
CA CYS A 42 20.08 -9.85 -3.67
C CYS A 42 20.06 -8.44 -3.06
N THR A 43 21.16 -7.97 -2.47
CA THR A 43 21.25 -6.63 -1.88
C THR A 43 21.23 -5.54 -2.95
N ASP A 44 22.02 -5.70 -4.01
CA ASP A 44 22.09 -4.74 -5.12
C ASP A 44 20.75 -4.56 -5.84
N THR A 45 19.91 -5.60 -5.88
CA THR A 45 18.60 -5.61 -6.57
C THR A 45 17.42 -5.24 -5.67
N ASN A 46 17.60 -5.08 -4.35
CA ASN A 46 16.52 -4.63 -3.45
C ASN A 46 16.01 -3.23 -3.84
N ALA A 47 16.90 -2.32 -4.26
CA ALA A 47 16.53 -0.99 -4.71
C ALA A 47 15.62 -0.99 -5.96
N ASP A 48 15.74 -2.00 -6.83
CA ASP A 48 14.86 -2.16 -7.99
C ASP A 48 13.48 -2.66 -7.58
N PHE A 49 13.38 -3.57 -6.59
CA PHE A 49 12.08 -3.97 -6.01
C PHE A 49 11.40 -2.81 -5.28
N GLU A 50 12.16 -1.99 -4.56
CA GLU A 50 11.66 -0.76 -3.94
C GLU A 50 11.16 0.25 -5.00
N ALA A 51 11.90 0.45 -6.08
CA ALA A 51 11.57 1.39 -7.16
C ALA A 51 10.43 0.92 -8.08
N LEU A 52 10.12 -0.38 -8.13
CA LEU A 52 8.86 -0.85 -8.72
C LEU A 52 7.65 -0.30 -7.95
N GLY A 53 7.78 -0.23 -6.62
CA GLY A 53 6.69 -0.02 -5.67
C GLY A 53 5.70 -1.19 -5.65
N THR A 54 4.78 -1.18 -4.70
CA THR A 54 3.50 -1.88 -4.90
C THR A 54 2.71 -1.07 -5.93
N ARG A 55 2.43 -1.65 -7.09
CA ARG A 55 1.52 -1.11 -8.12
C ARG A 55 0.10 -1.65 -7.93
N GLY A 56 -0.04 -2.53 -6.96
CA GLY A 56 -1.24 -2.77 -6.21
C GLY A 56 -2.13 -3.77 -6.92
N LEU A 57 -3.08 -3.21 -7.66
CA LEU A 57 -4.45 -3.49 -7.26
C LEU A 57 -5.21 -4.08 -8.50
N THR A 58 -5.23 -3.52 -9.73
CA THR A 58 -6.13 -3.96 -10.85
C THR A 58 -5.65 -5.20 -11.60
N ASN A 59 -6.54 -5.85 -12.35
CA ASN A 59 -6.16 -6.76 -13.44
C ASN A 59 -5.05 -6.17 -14.37
N PRO A 60 -5.20 -4.95 -14.95
CA PRO A 60 -4.10 -4.26 -15.61
C PRO A 60 -2.87 -3.89 -14.74
N ALA A 61 -3.03 -3.58 -13.45
CA ALA A 61 -1.91 -3.13 -12.63
C ALA A 61 -1.08 -4.29 -12.04
N LEU A 62 -1.73 -5.39 -11.67
CA LEU A 62 -1.11 -6.70 -11.42
C LEU A 62 -0.34 -7.18 -12.66
N ALA A 63 -0.80 -6.89 -13.88
CA ALA A 63 0.00 -7.13 -15.08
C ALA A 63 1.29 -6.30 -15.06
N LEU A 64 1.21 -4.99 -14.80
CA LEU A 64 2.39 -4.10 -14.73
C LEU A 64 3.30 -4.35 -13.50
N GLU A 65 2.78 -4.91 -12.41
CA GLU A 65 3.55 -5.30 -11.22
C GLU A 65 4.26 -6.63 -11.44
N PHE A 66 3.57 -7.64 -11.97
CA PHE A 66 4.10 -8.98 -12.14
C PHE A 66 4.83 -9.20 -13.48
N GLU A 67 4.73 -8.26 -14.43
CA GLU A 67 5.77 -8.07 -15.46
C GLU A 67 7.04 -7.48 -14.83
N GLY A 68 6.94 -6.36 -14.10
CA GLY A 68 8.09 -5.66 -13.52
C GLY A 68 8.88 -6.51 -12.50
N THR A 69 8.20 -7.15 -11.55
CA THR A 69 8.85 -8.04 -10.57
C THR A 69 9.45 -9.28 -11.23
N ALA A 70 8.88 -9.79 -12.33
CA ALA A 70 9.47 -10.88 -13.10
C ALA A 70 10.68 -10.45 -13.94
N GLU A 71 10.82 -9.17 -14.30
CA GLU A 71 12.02 -8.60 -14.88
C GLU A 71 13.12 -8.42 -13.82
N VAL A 72 12.82 -7.81 -12.66
CA VAL A 72 13.82 -7.64 -11.58
C VAL A 72 14.28 -9.00 -11.03
N ARG A 73 13.39 -10.00 -10.86
CA ARG A 73 13.79 -11.37 -10.52
C ARG A 73 14.64 -12.04 -11.61
N GLN A 74 14.46 -11.68 -12.88
CA GLN A 74 15.35 -12.16 -13.94
C GLN A 74 16.75 -11.57 -13.78
N VAL A 75 16.89 -10.28 -13.44
CA VAL A 75 18.19 -9.66 -13.14
C VAL A 75 18.90 -10.37 -11.97
N VAL A 76 18.16 -10.75 -10.91
CA VAL A 76 18.71 -11.57 -9.80
C VAL A 76 19.24 -12.92 -10.30
N VAL A 77 18.46 -13.64 -11.11
CA VAL A 77 18.88 -14.94 -11.67
C VAL A 77 20.06 -14.78 -12.63
N ASP A 78 20.07 -13.74 -13.46
CA ASP A 78 21.15 -13.49 -14.41
C ASP A 78 22.45 -13.13 -13.65
N GLY A 79 22.37 -12.33 -12.58
CA GLY A 79 23.48 -12.02 -11.68
C GLY A 79 24.06 -13.27 -10.98
N PHE A 80 23.21 -14.20 -10.54
CA PHE A 80 23.70 -15.50 -10.04
C PHE A 80 24.45 -16.31 -11.11
N ASN A 81 24.03 -16.24 -12.38
CA ASN A 81 24.71 -16.92 -13.49
C ASN A 81 26.07 -16.27 -13.87
N GLU A 82 26.38 -15.07 -13.37
CA GLU A 82 27.70 -14.43 -13.53
C GLU A 82 28.69 -14.75 -12.39
N LEU A 83 28.24 -15.43 -11.32
CA LEU A 83 29.10 -15.88 -10.22
C LEU A 83 30.07 -16.99 -10.68
N ASN A 84 31.35 -16.84 -10.34
CA ASN A 84 32.39 -17.83 -10.65
C ASN A 84 32.37 -19.00 -9.66
N VAL A 85 31.27 -19.75 -9.58
CA VAL A 85 31.09 -20.91 -8.69
C VAL A 85 31.89 -22.14 -9.12
N ASN A 86 32.34 -22.93 -8.15
CA ASN A 86 32.89 -24.27 -8.39
C ASN A 86 31.80 -25.35 -8.45
N GLU A 87 32.15 -26.57 -8.88
CA GLU A 87 31.19 -27.68 -9.09
C GLU A 87 30.38 -28.06 -7.84
N GLU A 88 30.89 -27.79 -6.63
CA GLU A 88 30.21 -28.10 -5.37
C GLU A 88 29.21 -26.99 -5.00
N ALA A 89 29.58 -25.72 -5.16
CA ALA A 89 28.69 -24.58 -4.95
C ALA A 89 27.57 -24.46 -6.02
N GLN A 90 27.89 -24.77 -7.28
CA GLN A 90 26.93 -24.76 -8.40
C GLN A 90 25.72 -25.66 -8.09
N ALA A 91 25.94 -26.83 -7.47
CA ALA A 91 24.87 -27.79 -7.19
C ALA A 91 23.83 -27.30 -6.17
N ASP A 92 24.17 -26.31 -5.34
CA ASP A 92 23.24 -25.64 -4.43
C ASP A 92 22.66 -24.36 -5.05
N LEU A 93 23.47 -23.59 -5.79
CA LEU A 93 23.00 -22.42 -6.54
C LEU A 93 21.93 -22.79 -7.59
N ASP A 94 22.11 -23.90 -8.30
CA ASP A 94 21.16 -24.45 -9.28
C ASP A 94 19.78 -24.71 -8.65
N LYS A 95 19.73 -25.13 -7.38
CA LYS A 95 18.45 -25.33 -6.65
C LYS A 95 17.76 -24.00 -6.41
N TYR A 96 18.51 -22.97 -6.04
CA TYR A 96 17.98 -21.63 -5.74
C TYR A 96 17.50 -20.95 -7.03
N ILE A 97 18.28 -21.05 -8.11
CA ILE A 97 17.89 -20.61 -9.45
C ILE A 97 16.61 -21.33 -9.89
N ALA A 98 16.57 -22.67 -9.86
CA ALA A 98 15.40 -23.45 -10.28
C ALA A 98 14.16 -23.27 -9.37
N ALA A 99 14.31 -22.73 -8.16
CA ALA A 99 13.20 -22.26 -7.33
C ALA A 99 12.75 -20.84 -7.74
N SER A 100 13.71 -19.94 -7.97
CA SER A 100 13.47 -18.55 -8.39
C SER A 100 12.82 -18.47 -9.78
N GLU A 101 13.21 -19.32 -10.73
CA GLU A 101 12.57 -19.46 -12.05
C GLU A 101 11.08 -19.83 -11.94
N LYS A 102 10.66 -20.60 -10.92
CA LYS A 102 9.25 -20.91 -10.69
C LYS A 102 8.48 -19.70 -10.18
N ILE A 103 9.13 -18.80 -9.43
CA ILE A 103 8.55 -17.53 -9.02
C ILE A 103 8.40 -16.64 -10.25
N ILE A 104 9.47 -16.44 -11.04
CA ILE A 104 9.43 -15.69 -12.32
C ILE A 104 8.33 -16.21 -13.27
N ALA A 105 8.18 -17.54 -13.38
CA ALA A 105 7.14 -18.16 -14.19
C ALA A 105 5.72 -18.02 -13.59
N SER A 106 5.61 -17.88 -12.26
CA SER A 106 4.34 -17.61 -11.58
C SER A 106 3.96 -16.13 -11.68
N ASP A 107 4.91 -15.21 -11.56
CA ASP A 107 4.75 -13.77 -11.75
C ASP A 107 4.27 -13.49 -13.20
N LYS A 108 4.98 -14.02 -14.20
CA LYS A 108 4.55 -13.96 -15.62
C LYS A 108 3.17 -14.61 -15.87
N ALA A 109 2.75 -15.57 -15.05
CA ALA A 109 1.42 -16.18 -15.12
C ALA A 109 0.33 -15.39 -14.37
N ILE A 110 0.67 -14.69 -13.28
CA ILE A 110 -0.18 -13.71 -12.60
C ILE A 110 -0.46 -12.57 -13.58
N ALA A 111 0.58 -11.98 -14.17
CA ALA A 111 0.43 -10.88 -15.11
C ALA A 111 -0.44 -11.23 -16.33
N ALA A 112 -0.20 -12.38 -16.95
CA ALA A 112 -1.01 -12.85 -18.07
C ALA A 112 -2.48 -13.13 -17.67
N ALA A 113 -2.71 -13.81 -16.54
CA ALA A 113 -4.06 -14.10 -16.06
C ALA A 113 -4.83 -12.83 -15.66
N ALA A 114 -4.12 -11.84 -15.11
CA ALA A 114 -4.68 -10.54 -14.78
C ALA A 114 -5.04 -9.76 -16.06
N ALA A 115 -4.15 -9.70 -17.06
CA ALA A 115 -4.42 -9.06 -18.35
C ALA A 115 -5.56 -9.72 -19.16
N ASP A 116 -5.76 -11.03 -19.03
CA ASP A 116 -6.89 -11.78 -19.61
C ASP A 116 -8.17 -11.77 -18.75
N GLU A 117 -8.16 -11.09 -17.59
CA GLU A 117 -9.22 -11.03 -16.57
C GLU A 117 -9.66 -12.40 -15.97
N ASP A 118 -8.86 -13.46 -16.13
CA ASP A 118 -9.17 -14.80 -15.62
C ASP A 118 -8.84 -14.93 -14.11
N THR A 119 -9.82 -14.56 -13.28
CA THR A 119 -9.76 -14.69 -11.82
C THR A 119 -9.41 -16.11 -11.34
N ALA A 120 -9.74 -17.17 -12.10
CA ALA A 120 -9.46 -18.55 -11.72
C ALA A 120 -8.01 -18.95 -12.05
N ALA A 121 -7.46 -18.47 -13.16
CA ALA A 121 -6.03 -18.59 -13.47
C ALA A 121 -5.19 -17.73 -12.50
N LEU A 122 -5.63 -16.51 -12.19
CA LEU A 122 -4.97 -15.58 -11.27
C LEU A 122 -4.80 -16.18 -9.86
N ASN A 123 -5.90 -16.63 -9.25
CA ASN A 123 -5.88 -17.33 -7.95
C ASN A 123 -4.97 -18.58 -7.97
N LYS A 124 -4.96 -19.32 -9.08
CA LYS A 124 -4.12 -20.51 -9.25
C LYS A 124 -2.63 -20.15 -9.40
N ALA A 125 -2.31 -19.01 -9.99
CA ALA A 125 -0.95 -18.52 -10.19
C ALA A 125 -0.34 -18.05 -8.86
N PHE A 126 -1.04 -17.22 -8.08
CA PHE A 126 -0.65 -16.90 -6.69
C PHE A 126 -0.45 -18.17 -5.83
N GLN A 127 -1.31 -19.18 -5.98
CA GLN A 127 -1.13 -20.46 -5.30
C GLN A 127 0.09 -21.29 -5.78
N GLN A 128 0.68 -21.03 -6.94
CA GLN A 128 1.99 -21.61 -7.30
C GLN A 128 3.14 -20.72 -6.85
N GLN A 129 3.01 -19.40 -6.99
CA GLN A 129 3.97 -18.40 -6.53
C GLN A 129 4.30 -18.58 -5.05
N SER A 130 3.28 -18.69 -4.19
CA SER A 130 3.44 -18.97 -2.75
C SER A 130 4.21 -20.28 -2.48
N LYS A 131 4.00 -21.33 -3.29
CA LYS A 131 4.79 -22.57 -3.17
C LYS A 131 6.22 -22.40 -3.65
N ALA A 132 6.43 -21.65 -4.73
CA ALA A 132 7.75 -21.36 -5.28
C ALA A 132 8.59 -20.50 -4.31
N PHE A 133 7.98 -19.55 -3.60
CA PHE A 133 8.60 -18.87 -2.46
C PHE A 133 8.98 -19.87 -1.35
N ASN A 134 8.03 -20.67 -0.85
CA ASN A 134 8.34 -21.70 0.17
C ASN A 134 9.46 -22.68 -0.24
N GLU A 135 9.56 -23.03 -1.53
CA GLU A 135 10.67 -23.84 -2.07
C GLU A 135 11.99 -23.06 -2.13
N ARG A 136 11.99 -21.80 -2.59
CA ARG A 136 13.16 -20.90 -2.59
C ARG A 136 13.69 -20.69 -1.18
N ASP A 137 12.82 -20.37 -0.24
CA ASP A 137 13.17 -19.96 1.13
C ASP A 137 13.69 -21.14 1.95
N ALA A 138 13.25 -22.37 1.61
CA ALA A 138 13.85 -23.59 2.13
C ALA A 138 15.30 -23.77 1.63
N VAL A 139 15.56 -23.57 0.34
CA VAL A 139 16.92 -23.66 -0.24
C VAL A 139 17.82 -22.54 0.27
N ALA A 140 17.32 -21.31 0.35
CA ALA A 140 17.98 -20.16 0.97
C ALA A 140 18.55 -20.49 2.35
N LYS A 141 17.69 -21.12 3.17
CA LYS A 141 18.02 -21.56 4.53
C LYS A 141 18.94 -22.78 4.61
N GLU A 142 18.98 -23.62 3.57
CA GLU A 142 19.97 -24.70 3.46
C GLU A 142 21.36 -24.15 3.07
N ILE A 143 21.42 -23.11 2.23
CA ILE A 143 22.66 -22.40 1.84
C ILE A 143 23.15 -21.50 2.99
N GLY A 144 22.22 -20.90 3.75
CA GLY A 144 22.52 -20.01 4.88
C GLY A 144 22.53 -18.52 4.54
N THR A 145 21.75 -18.09 3.54
CA THR A 145 21.67 -16.68 3.12
C THR A 145 20.92 -15.78 4.11
N GLU A 146 21.47 -14.60 4.38
CA GLU A 146 20.93 -13.60 5.31
C GLU A 146 20.04 -12.55 4.62
N VAL A 147 20.10 -12.42 3.29
CA VAL A 147 19.27 -11.50 2.48
C VAL A 147 18.43 -12.27 1.45
N CYS A 148 19.07 -13.10 0.63
CA CYS A 148 18.37 -13.94 -0.32
C CYS A 148 17.41 -14.90 0.38
N GLY A 149 16.16 -14.96 -0.07
CA GLY A 149 15.15 -15.86 0.48
C GLY A 149 14.53 -15.42 1.81
N GLN A 150 14.91 -14.26 2.35
CA GLN A 150 14.16 -13.60 3.42
C GLN A 150 12.95 -12.84 2.84
N PRO A 151 11.97 -12.46 3.68
CA PRO A 151 11.08 -11.33 3.39
C PRO A 151 11.90 -10.05 3.20
N ALA A 152 11.41 -9.11 2.40
CA ALA A 152 12.02 -7.79 2.32
C ALA A 152 11.94 -7.08 3.69
N GLU A 153 12.95 -6.29 4.05
CA GLU A 153 12.87 -5.43 5.22
C GLU A 153 11.81 -4.35 4.98
N ILE A 154 10.70 -4.42 5.73
CA ILE A 154 9.62 -3.44 5.65
C ILE A 154 10.15 -2.13 6.23
N ARG A 155 10.63 -1.25 5.34
CA ARG A 155 11.11 0.07 5.73
C ARG A 155 9.93 0.95 6.10
N ILE A 156 10.07 1.62 7.23
CA ILE A 156 9.17 2.67 7.67
C ILE A 156 9.92 3.99 7.53
N GLY A 157 9.31 4.96 6.86
CA GLY A 157 9.86 6.29 6.62
C GLY A 157 8.76 7.35 6.69
N GLU A 158 9.15 8.61 6.57
CA GLU A 158 8.22 9.72 6.33
C GLU A 158 7.78 9.66 4.85
N SER A 159 6.50 9.90 4.56
CA SER A 159 5.97 9.97 3.19
C SER A 159 6.62 11.07 2.35
N GLY A 160 7.16 12.10 3.01
CA GLY A 160 7.66 13.32 2.37
C GLY A 160 6.54 14.30 1.97
N THR A 161 5.32 14.11 2.46
CA THR A 161 4.15 14.94 2.15
C THR A 161 3.59 15.64 3.39
N ALA A 162 3.02 16.84 3.19
CA ALA A 162 2.42 17.65 4.24
C ALA A 162 1.37 18.61 3.64
N PRO A 163 0.45 19.16 4.45
CA PRO A 163 -0.52 20.16 3.98
C PRO A 163 0.17 21.44 3.47
N PRO A 164 -0.47 22.20 2.56
CA PRO A 164 0.02 23.52 2.15
C PRO A 164 0.16 24.47 3.35
N GLU A 165 1.26 25.24 3.42
CA GLU A 165 1.57 26.18 4.52
C GLU A 165 0.51 27.27 4.73
N ASP A 166 -0.35 27.53 3.74
CA ASP A 166 -1.43 28.51 3.76
C ASP A 166 -2.85 27.90 3.85
N LEU A 167 -2.97 26.57 4.00
CA LEU A 167 -4.25 25.91 4.25
C LEU A 167 -4.72 26.18 5.69
N ASN A 168 -5.98 26.61 5.83
CA ASN A 168 -6.58 26.95 7.12
C ASN A 168 -7.56 25.84 7.56
N TYR A 169 -7.13 25.00 8.51
CA TYR A 169 -7.88 23.88 9.09
C TYR A 169 -7.83 23.95 10.63
N ALA A 170 -8.64 23.12 11.32
CA ALA A 170 -8.59 23.03 12.78
C ALA A 170 -7.43 22.14 13.26
N GLU A 171 -6.64 22.63 14.22
CA GLU A 171 -5.50 21.88 14.76
C GLU A 171 -5.94 20.89 15.87
N PRO A 172 -5.70 19.57 15.71
CA PRO A 172 -6.15 18.56 16.67
C PRO A 172 -5.59 18.72 18.10
N LYS A 173 -6.40 18.33 19.09
CA LYS A 173 -6.10 18.51 20.53
C LYS A 173 -5.22 17.42 21.14
N ASN A 174 -4.87 16.40 20.36
CA ASN A 174 -3.99 15.29 20.71
C ASN A 174 -3.16 14.91 19.47
N THR A 175 -2.04 14.21 19.67
CA THR A 175 -1.21 13.77 18.54
C THR A 175 -1.66 12.42 17.95
N ILE A 176 -1.11 12.04 16.79
CA ILE A 176 -1.35 10.73 16.17
C ILE A 176 -0.83 9.59 17.06
N GLU A 177 0.31 9.77 17.75
CA GLU A 177 0.83 8.79 18.71
C GLU A 177 -0.16 8.59 19.87
N GLU A 178 -0.72 9.68 20.41
CA GLU A 178 -1.72 9.62 21.48
C GLU A 178 -3.00 8.92 21.02
N ALA A 179 -3.44 9.14 19.78
CA ALA A 179 -4.60 8.48 19.19
C ALA A 179 -4.36 6.97 19.00
N ALA A 180 -3.24 6.59 18.39
CA ALA A 180 -2.89 5.21 18.10
C ALA A 180 -2.63 4.39 19.37
N ASP A 181 -1.91 4.95 20.35
CA ASP A 181 -1.66 4.27 21.62
C ASP A 181 -2.95 4.16 22.46
N ALA A 182 -3.87 5.13 22.37
CA ALA A 182 -5.21 5.01 22.97
C ALA A 182 -6.06 3.90 22.30
N TYR A 183 -6.04 3.81 20.96
CA TYR A 183 -6.74 2.78 20.19
C TYR A 183 -6.21 1.38 20.52
N ILE A 184 -4.89 1.15 20.42
CA ILE A 184 -4.29 -0.16 20.70
C ILE A 184 -4.36 -0.56 22.17
N LYS A 185 -4.32 0.40 23.10
CA LYS A 185 -4.60 0.17 24.52
C LYS A 185 -6.02 -0.35 24.76
N ALA A 186 -7.02 0.03 23.96
CA ALA A 186 -8.37 -0.52 24.05
C ALA A 186 -8.42 -2.02 23.70
N PHE A 187 -7.76 -2.44 22.61
CA PHE A 187 -7.66 -3.86 22.25
C PHE A 187 -6.84 -4.67 23.25
N ARG A 188 -5.70 -4.14 23.72
CA ARG A 188 -4.89 -4.72 24.81
C ARG A 188 -5.70 -4.93 26.10
N GLN A 189 -6.66 -4.04 26.40
CA GLN A 189 -7.55 -4.12 27.57
C GLN A 189 -8.85 -4.93 27.34
N LYS A 190 -9.17 -5.26 26.08
CA LYS A 190 -10.43 -5.89 25.65
C LYS A 190 -11.69 -5.10 26.01
N ASP A 191 -11.59 -3.77 26.08
CA ASP A 191 -12.74 -2.87 26.27
C ASP A 191 -13.25 -2.42 24.88
N CYS A 192 -14.27 -3.10 24.36
CA CYS A 192 -14.90 -2.73 23.09
C CYS A 192 -15.55 -1.34 23.13
N ALA A 193 -16.00 -0.89 24.31
CA ALA A 193 -16.48 0.47 24.47
C ALA A 193 -15.32 1.49 24.47
N ALA A 194 -14.08 1.11 24.84
CA ALA A 194 -12.90 1.93 24.58
C ALA A 194 -12.50 1.95 23.11
N VAL A 195 -12.69 0.83 22.38
CA VAL A 195 -12.47 0.80 20.93
C VAL A 195 -13.42 1.78 20.25
N ASN A 196 -14.74 1.69 20.48
CA ASN A 196 -15.71 2.62 19.89
C ASN A 196 -15.51 4.07 20.37
N ARG A 197 -15.07 4.32 21.62
CA ARG A 197 -14.68 5.66 22.09
C ARG A 197 -13.41 6.23 21.42
N ASN A 198 -12.69 5.46 20.62
CA ASN A 198 -11.53 5.91 19.84
C ASN A 198 -11.78 5.85 18.31
N ARG A 199 -12.96 5.41 17.86
CA ARG A 199 -13.40 5.51 16.45
C ARG A 199 -14.00 6.89 16.19
N HIS A 200 -13.86 7.39 14.97
CA HIS A 200 -14.49 8.62 14.52
C HIS A 200 -16.01 8.45 14.46
N THR A 201 -16.78 9.50 14.78
CA THR A 201 -18.25 9.45 14.93
C THR A 201 -18.98 8.92 13.68
N ASP A 202 -18.49 9.21 12.47
CA ASP A 202 -19.05 8.67 11.21
C ASP A 202 -18.33 7.40 10.68
N ALA A 203 -17.32 6.86 11.39
CA ALA A 203 -16.70 5.57 11.06
C ALA A 203 -17.47 4.35 11.58
N GLY A 204 -18.66 4.56 12.18
CA GLY A 204 -19.51 3.53 12.74
C GLY A 204 -18.97 2.87 14.02
N GLU A 205 -19.84 2.17 14.74
CA GLU A 205 -19.49 1.39 15.93
C GLU A 205 -19.15 -0.06 15.57
N MET A 206 -18.14 -0.64 16.24
CA MET A 206 -17.88 -2.08 16.18
C MET A 206 -18.82 -2.82 17.13
N GLU A 207 -19.44 -3.88 16.64
CA GLU A 207 -20.16 -4.86 17.44
C GLU A 207 -19.19 -5.70 18.29
N MET A 208 -19.68 -6.22 19.42
CA MET A 208 -18.83 -6.97 20.36
C MET A 208 -18.15 -8.18 19.71
N THR A 209 -18.77 -8.83 18.73
CA THR A 209 -18.19 -9.95 17.97
C THR A 209 -17.04 -9.53 17.04
N GLN A 210 -17.10 -8.32 16.48
CA GLN A 210 -16.01 -7.75 15.68
C GLN A 210 -14.84 -7.39 16.61
N CYS A 211 -15.13 -6.73 17.74
CA CYS A 211 -14.16 -6.48 18.81
C CYS A 211 -13.49 -7.78 19.31
N GLU A 212 -14.25 -8.84 19.59
CA GLU A 212 -13.69 -10.14 20.04
C GLU A 212 -12.75 -10.78 19.02
N THR A 213 -13.02 -10.60 17.73
CA THR A 213 -12.14 -11.04 16.64
C THR A 213 -10.84 -10.21 16.65
N ALA A 214 -10.95 -8.88 16.66
CA ALA A 214 -9.80 -7.97 16.65
C ALA A 214 -8.94 -8.04 17.93
N PHE A 215 -9.51 -8.41 19.09
CA PHE A 215 -8.78 -8.72 20.32
C PHE A 215 -7.85 -9.94 20.22
N GLY A 216 -7.97 -10.75 19.17
CA GLY A 216 -6.99 -11.79 18.84
C GLY A 216 -5.70 -11.20 18.28
N THR A 217 -5.83 -10.34 17.27
CA THR A 217 -4.73 -9.73 16.51
C THR A 217 -4.08 -8.57 17.25
N LEU A 218 -4.87 -7.54 17.60
CA LEU A 218 -4.34 -6.23 18.03
C LEU A 218 -3.99 -6.17 19.53
N ALA A 219 -4.40 -7.14 20.35
CA ALA A 219 -4.06 -7.16 21.77
C ALA A 219 -2.56 -7.42 22.05
N GLY A 220 -1.78 -7.81 21.03
CA GLY A 220 -0.33 -7.91 21.08
C GLY A 220 0.42 -6.88 20.23
N ALA A 221 -0.29 -5.96 19.55
CA ALA A 221 0.30 -5.05 18.57
C ALA A 221 1.08 -3.88 19.20
N THR A 222 1.96 -3.29 18.40
CA THR A 222 2.75 -2.08 18.68
C THR A 222 2.49 -1.01 17.61
N VAL A 223 2.88 0.23 17.91
CA VAL A 223 2.95 1.32 16.94
C VAL A 223 4.44 1.52 16.67
N GLU A 224 4.87 1.34 15.42
CA GLU A 224 6.28 1.43 15.05
C GLU A 224 6.66 2.83 14.52
N ALA A 225 5.74 3.51 13.84
CA ALA A 225 5.87 4.94 13.51
C ALA A 225 4.51 5.62 13.30
N THR A 226 4.57 6.94 13.09
CA THR A 226 3.44 7.85 12.95
C THR A 226 3.81 9.01 12.01
N GLU A 227 2.82 9.53 11.26
CA GLU A 227 2.95 10.75 10.46
C GLU A 227 1.63 11.54 10.51
N ALA A 228 1.71 12.88 10.45
CA ALA A 228 0.58 13.78 10.62
C ALA A 228 0.43 14.74 9.42
N TYR A 229 -0.81 14.89 8.96
CA TYR A 229 -1.20 15.63 7.77
C TYR A 229 -2.29 16.67 8.11
N GLY A 230 -2.08 17.46 9.17
CA GLY A 230 -3.05 18.43 9.69
C GLY A 230 -4.22 17.74 10.44
N PRO A 231 -5.48 17.85 9.98
CA PRO A 231 -6.64 17.24 10.65
C PRO A 231 -6.73 15.71 10.44
N ALA A 232 -5.71 15.08 9.85
CA ALA A 232 -5.60 13.65 9.62
C ALA A 232 -4.16 13.15 9.80
N GLY A 233 -3.96 11.84 9.79
CA GLY A 233 -2.64 11.21 9.81
C GLY A 233 -2.71 9.70 9.93
N GLN A 234 -1.55 9.05 10.10
CA GLN A 234 -1.41 7.59 10.10
C GLN A 234 -0.48 7.10 11.19
N ALA A 235 -0.78 5.92 11.71
CA ALA A 235 0.15 5.10 12.48
C ALA A 235 0.41 3.77 11.75
N GLU A 236 1.67 3.35 11.73
CA GLU A 236 2.06 2.01 11.28
C GLU A 236 1.92 1.05 12.47
N ILE A 237 0.86 0.24 12.48
CA ILE A 237 0.54 -0.66 13.58
C ILE A 237 0.95 -2.08 13.21
N VAL A 238 1.86 -2.68 13.98
CA VAL A 238 2.40 -4.02 13.70
C VAL A 238 1.86 -5.02 14.71
N ALA A 239 1.23 -6.08 14.22
CA ALA A 239 0.73 -7.17 15.05
C ALA A 239 1.85 -8.14 15.46
N LYS A 240 1.57 -8.95 16.50
CA LYS A 240 2.59 -9.81 17.13
C LYS A 240 3.18 -10.90 16.20
N ASP A 241 2.48 -11.24 15.13
CA ASP A 241 2.94 -12.18 14.09
C ASP A 241 3.77 -11.51 12.97
N GLY A 242 3.92 -10.18 13.02
CA GLY A 242 4.59 -9.37 11.99
C GLY A 242 3.65 -8.80 10.94
N THR A 243 2.33 -8.98 11.06
CA THR A 243 1.37 -8.39 10.09
C THR A 243 1.30 -6.87 10.26
N HIS A 244 1.47 -6.13 9.17
CA HIS A 244 1.38 -4.67 9.13
C HIS A 244 -0.05 -4.18 8.87
N PHE A 245 -0.53 -3.29 9.73
CA PHE A 245 -1.83 -2.63 9.67
C PHE A 245 -1.67 -1.11 9.62
N PRO A 246 -1.43 -0.52 8.43
CA PRO A 246 -1.51 0.91 8.23
C PRO A 246 -2.88 1.42 8.70
N THR A 247 -2.90 2.29 9.70
CA THR A 247 -4.13 2.71 10.38
C THR A 247 -4.23 4.22 10.38
N TYR A 248 -5.29 4.77 9.81
CA TYR A 248 -5.46 6.23 9.70
C TYR A 248 -6.41 6.82 10.74
N PHE A 249 -6.12 8.06 11.12
CA PHE A 249 -6.83 8.84 12.12
C PHE A 249 -7.26 10.17 11.52
N VAL A 250 -8.47 10.62 11.86
CA VAL A 250 -9.07 11.90 11.41
C VAL A 250 -9.67 12.62 12.61
N GLU A 251 -9.59 13.95 12.61
CA GLU A 251 -10.13 14.80 13.67
C GLU A 251 -11.67 14.77 13.68
N ASP A 252 -12.25 14.30 14.78
CA ASP A 252 -13.71 14.33 15.00
C ASP A 252 -14.16 15.67 15.57
N LEU A 253 -15.47 15.91 15.60
CA LEU A 253 -16.11 17.17 15.97
C LEU A 253 -15.88 17.64 17.43
N ASP A 254 -15.28 16.83 18.29
CA ASP A 254 -14.77 17.26 19.59
C ASP A 254 -13.29 17.73 19.57
N GLY A 255 -12.68 17.73 18.39
CA GLY A 255 -11.32 18.13 18.06
C GLY A 255 -10.25 17.12 18.46
N MET A 256 -10.59 15.83 18.42
CA MET A 256 -9.71 14.73 18.78
C MET A 256 -9.44 13.88 17.55
N LEU A 257 -8.19 13.48 17.31
CA LEU A 257 -7.84 12.50 16.28
C LEU A 257 -8.34 11.11 16.68
N ARG A 258 -9.15 10.48 15.81
CA ARG A 258 -9.82 9.19 16.05
C ARG A 258 -9.68 8.28 14.84
N TYR A 259 -9.69 6.97 15.07
CA TYR A 259 -9.60 5.96 14.02
C TYR A 259 -10.68 6.20 12.95
N GLY A 260 -10.27 6.31 11.69
CA GLY A 260 -11.17 6.31 10.54
C GLY A 260 -11.26 4.93 9.88
N GLY A 261 -10.11 4.28 9.67
CA GLY A 261 -10.00 2.98 9.00
C GLY A 261 -8.59 2.38 9.12
N ASP A 262 -8.46 1.14 8.65
CA ASP A 262 -7.19 0.42 8.52
C ASP A 262 -7.07 -0.29 7.15
N ALA A 263 -5.85 -0.66 6.80
CA ALA A 263 -5.50 -1.48 5.65
C ALA A 263 -4.67 -2.69 6.10
N ILE A 264 -4.41 -3.62 5.18
CA ILE A 264 -3.31 -4.59 5.28
C ILE A 264 -2.35 -4.27 4.14
N HIS A 265 -1.08 -4.02 4.45
CA HIS A 265 -0.07 -3.70 3.45
C HIS A 265 1.25 -4.39 3.82
N ASP A 266 1.53 -5.53 3.18
CA ASP A 266 2.68 -6.40 3.50
C ASP A 266 4.05 -5.74 3.25
N GLY A 267 4.09 -4.60 2.55
CA GLY A 267 5.28 -3.77 2.36
C GLY A 267 5.40 -2.55 3.29
N GLY A 268 4.51 -2.38 4.26
CA GLY A 268 4.42 -1.21 5.14
C GLY A 268 3.75 0.01 4.49
N GLY A 269 2.86 0.70 5.21
CA GLY A 269 1.97 1.70 4.62
C GLY A 269 2.44 3.15 4.69
N MET A 270 3.57 3.44 5.34
CA MET A 270 4.07 4.82 5.52
C MET A 270 5.11 5.26 4.48
N LEU A 271 5.50 4.38 3.54
CA LEU A 271 6.44 4.75 2.48
C LEU A 271 5.85 5.84 1.58
N PRO A 272 6.67 6.65 0.89
CA PRO A 272 6.19 7.56 -0.15
C PRO A 272 5.32 6.81 -1.18
N ALA A 273 4.28 7.47 -1.68
CA ALA A 273 3.44 6.91 -2.74
C ALA A 273 4.27 6.66 -4.03
N PRO A 274 3.95 5.62 -4.82
CA PRO A 274 4.74 5.24 -5.99
C PRO A 274 4.75 6.35 -7.07
N GLU A 275 5.82 6.41 -7.87
CA GLU A 275 5.92 7.34 -9.00
C GLU A 275 4.82 7.01 -10.04
N GLY A 276 4.06 8.03 -10.43
CA GLY A 276 2.93 7.86 -11.37
C GLY A 276 1.65 7.32 -10.74
N ASN A 277 1.51 7.40 -9.41
CA ASN A 277 0.20 7.23 -8.75
C ASN A 277 -0.83 8.26 -9.25
N ASP A 278 -2.11 7.96 -8.99
CA ASP A 278 -3.27 8.66 -9.51
C ASP A 278 -4.16 9.30 -8.43
N ALA A 279 -3.67 9.44 -7.19
CA ALA A 279 -4.50 9.83 -6.05
C ALA A 279 -5.27 11.15 -6.27
N GLN A 280 -4.66 12.11 -6.97
CA GLN A 280 -5.34 13.36 -7.37
C GLN A 280 -6.37 13.13 -8.48
N ASP A 281 -6.06 12.34 -9.52
CA ASP A 281 -7.00 12.05 -10.62
C ASP A 281 -8.26 11.34 -10.08
N VAL A 282 -8.08 10.46 -9.08
CA VAL A 282 -9.19 9.81 -8.36
C VAL A 282 -9.96 10.80 -7.50
N ALA A 283 -9.29 11.66 -6.73
CA ALA A 283 -9.95 12.68 -5.92
C ALA A 283 -10.79 13.63 -6.77
N ASP A 284 -10.25 14.12 -7.88
CA ASP A 284 -10.93 14.98 -8.84
C ASP A 284 -12.14 14.24 -9.45
N ALA A 285 -12.01 12.94 -9.77
CA ALA A 285 -13.10 12.12 -10.28
C ALA A 285 -14.23 11.88 -9.24
N VAL A 286 -13.92 11.66 -7.96
CA VAL A 286 -14.92 11.56 -6.87
C VAL A 286 -15.73 12.86 -6.79
N PHE A 287 -15.04 14.00 -6.77
CA PHE A 287 -15.69 15.30 -6.63
C PHE A 287 -16.50 15.68 -7.87
N GLN A 288 -15.97 15.44 -9.07
CA GLN A 288 -16.67 15.75 -10.31
C GLN A 288 -17.90 14.85 -10.53
N SER A 289 -17.80 13.55 -10.25
CA SER A 289 -18.95 12.64 -10.36
C SER A 289 -20.07 12.99 -9.37
N LEU A 290 -19.74 13.38 -8.13
CA LEU A 290 -20.71 13.88 -7.15
C LEU A 290 -21.38 15.20 -7.59
N ARG A 291 -20.64 16.11 -8.24
CA ARG A 291 -21.18 17.37 -8.81
C ARG A 291 -22.16 17.12 -9.96
N ASP A 292 -21.77 16.29 -10.93
CA ASP A 292 -22.58 15.97 -12.11
C ASP A 292 -23.73 14.98 -11.81
N GLY A 293 -23.64 14.23 -10.70
CA GLY A 293 -24.56 13.16 -10.34
C GLY A 293 -24.32 11.84 -11.08
N ASP A 294 -23.12 11.65 -11.63
CA ASP A 294 -22.76 10.50 -12.47
C ASP A 294 -22.40 9.27 -11.63
N VAL A 295 -23.38 8.37 -11.47
CA VAL A 295 -23.24 7.11 -10.72
C VAL A 295 -22.21 6.16 -11.36
N GLU A 296 -22.05 6.17 -12.69
CA GLU A 296 -21.10 5.27 -13.37
C GLU A 296 -19.67 5.74 -13.13
N ALA A 297 -19.42 7.05 -13.25
CA ALA A 297 -18.14 7.66 -12.92
C ALA A 297 -17.80 7.54 -11.42
N PHE A 298 -18.76 7.76 -10.52
CA PHE A 298 -18.53 7.64 -9.07
C PHE A 298 -18.16 6.20 -8.68
N ASN A 299 -18.92 5.20 -9.14
CA ASN A 299 -18.66 3.80 -8.85
C ASN A 299 -17.30 3.32 -9.38
N ALA A 300 -16.76 3.95 -10.44
CA ALA A 300 -15.42 3.67 -10.96
C ALA A 300 -14.26 4.25 -10.10
N THR A 301 -14.56 5.10 -9.10
CA THR A 301 -13.58 5.60 -8.11
C THR A 301 -13.55 4.78 -6.82
N LEU A 302 -14.39 3.75 -6.70
CA LEU A 302 -14.43 2.84 -5.56
C LEU A 302 -13.43 1.69 -5.78
N PRO A 303 -12.85 1.10 -4.73
CA PRO A 303 -11.95 -0.04 -4.88
C PRO A 303 -12.63 -1.24 -5.57
N ASP A 304 -13.83 -1.66 -5.14
CA ASP A 304 -14.58 -2.76 -5.76
C ASP A 304 -16.11 -2.72 -5.54
N GLU A 305 -16.83 -3.67 -6.14
CA GLU A 305 -18.29 -3.85 -6.01
C GLU A 305 -18.78 -4.24 -4.59
N SER A 306 -17.86 -4.61 -3.69
CA SER A 306 -18.13 -4.91 -2.28
C SER A 306 -17.98 -3.69 -1.36
N SER A 307 -17.39 -2.59 -1.86
CA SER A 307 -17.30 -1.30 -1.18
C SER A 307 -18.64 -0.88 -0.57
N GLY A 308 -18.60 -0.40 0.67
CA GLY A 308 -19.77 0.13 1.38
C GLY A 308 -20.41 1.34 0.69
N PHE A 309 -19.68 2.00 -0.22
CA PHE A 309 -20.14 3.15 -0.99
C PHE A 309 -20.74 2.80 -2.37
N MET A 310 -20.79 1.51 -2.75
CA MET A 310 -21.20 1.08 -4.11
C MET A 310 -22.68 1.39 -4.39
N VAL A 311 -22.93 2.40 -5.24
CA VAL A 311 -24.26 2.93 -5.53
C VAL A 311 -24.98 2.08 -6.56
N LYS A 312 -26.09 1.46 -6.14
CA LYS A 312 -26.91 0.54 -6.96
C LYS A 312 -28.24 1.19 -7.44
N GLY A 313 -28.31 2.52 -7.37
CA GLY A 313 -29.46 3.36 -7.77
C GLY A 313 -29.18 4.23 -9.00
N GLU A 314 -30.10 5.14 -9.32
CA GLU A 314 -30.00 6.07 -10.47
C GLU A 314 -29.48 7.48 -10.09
N ASN A 315 -29.09 7.73 -8.83
CA ASN A 315 -28.63 9.04 -8.35
C ASN A 315 -27.58 8.96 -7.24
N LEU A 316 -26.76 10.02 -7.14
CA LEU A 316 -25.82 10.29 -6.04
C LEU A 316 -26.43 11.28 -5.03
N ASP A 317 -27.64 11.01 -4.56
CA ASP A 317 -28.27 11.78 -3.47
C ASP A 317 -28.07 11.14 -2.10
N SER A 318 -27.66 9.87 -2.07
CA SER A 318 -26.95 9.24 -0.95
C SER A 318 -26.11 8.07 -1.47
N PHE A 319 -24.91 7.91 -0.92
CA PHE A 319 -24.00 6.80 -1.22
C PHE A 319 -23.46 6.11 0.05
N SER A 320 -23.94 6.51 1.23
CA SER A 320 -23.49 6.00 2.53
C SER A 320 -24.61 6.16 3.55
N ASP A 321 -24.78 5.17 4.44
CA ASP A 321 -25.65 5.27 5.63
C ASP A 321 -25.07 6.20 6.73
N GLY A 322 -23.86 6.77 6.51
CA GLY A 322 -23.21 7.72 7.40
C GLY A 322 -24.05 8.97 7.67
N LYS A 323 -24.06 9.41 8.93
CA LYS A 323 -24.94 10.48 9.44
C LYS A 323 -24.79 11.80 8.68
N PHE A 324 -23.59 12.06 8.14
CA PHE A 324 -23.25 13.32 7.50
C PHE A 324 -23.22 13.24 5.96
N ASN A 325 -23.63 12.12 5.36
CA ASN A 325 -23.58 11.90 3.91
C ASN A 325 -24.32 13.00 3.11
N ALA A 326 -25.50 13.41 3.58
CA ALA A 326 -26.29 14.45 2.92
C ALA A 326 -25.65 15.85 2.98
N ASP A 327 -24.96 16.17 4.08
CA ASP A 327 -24.26 17.45 4.25
C ASP A 327 -23.00 17.49 3.37
N PHE A 328 -22.24 16.39 3.30
CA PHE A 328 -21.08 16.25 2.40
C PHE A 328 -21.48 16.42 0.92
N ILE A 329 -22.52 15.71 0.48
CA ILE A 329 -23.05 15.81 -0.89
C ILE A 329 -23.53 17.23 -1.19
N ALA A 330 -24.12 17.93 -0.21
CA ALA A 330 -24.56 19.31 -0.38
C ALA A 330 -23.37 20.29 -0.55
N ASP A 331 -22.32 20.16 0.27
CA ASP A 331 -21.12 21.00 0.18
C ASP A 331 -20.34 20.75 -1.11
N VAL A 332 -20.14 19.49 -1.52
CA VAL A 332 -19.47 19.13 -2.79
C VAL A 332 -20.25 19.67 -4.00
N LYS A 333 -21.60 19.55 -4.01
CA LYS A 333 -22.45 20.10 -5.10
C LYS A 333 -22.60 21.63 -5.06
N ALA A 334 -22.22 22.29 -3.96
CA ALA A 334 -22.27 23.75 -3.81
C ALA A 334 -20.91 24.43 -4.05
N SER A 335 -19.82 23.67 -4.10
CA SER A 335 -18.45 24.17 -4.21
C SER A 335 -17.82 23.87 -5.57
N ASP A 336 -17.33 24.91 -6.24
CA ASP A 336 -16.47 24.82 -7.44
C ASP A 336 -14.98 24.60 -7.08
N ALA A 337 -14.62 24.40 -5.80
CA ALA A 337 -13.23 24.26 -5.36
C ALA A 337 -12.71 22.81 -5.44
N ASP A 338 -11.50 22.62 -5.97
CA ASP A 338 -10.87 21.31 -6.10
C ASP A 338 -10.34 20.77 -4.75
N PRO A 339 -10.31 19.45 -4.53
CA PRO A 339 -9.84 18.86 -3.27
C PRO A 339 -8.34 19.08 -3.05
N ILE A 340 -7.98 19.60 -1.88
CA ILE A 340 -6.60 19.97 -1.53
C ILE A 340 -5.91 18.80 -0.84
N GLN A 341 -4.82 18.28 -1.41
CA GLN A 341 -4.06 17.20 -0.77
C GLN A 341 -3.46 17.64 0.57
N LEU A 342 -3.74 16.88 1.63
CA LEU A 342 -3.16 17.01 2.97
C LEU A 342 -1.91 16.14 3.13
N GLY A 343 -1.94 14.92 2.59
CA GLY A 343 -0.87 13.92 2.71
C GLY A 343 -1.13 12.74 1.80
N LEU A 344 -0.07 12.02 1.41
CA LEU A 344 -0.13 10.93 0.45
C LEU A 344 1.06 9.97 0.64
N ASN A 345 0.76 8.70 0.91
CA ASN A 345 1.73 7.63 1.16
C ASN A 345 1.29 6.32 0.49
N SER A 346 2.08 5.25 0.62
CA SER A 346 1.87 3.96 -0.06
C SER A 346 0.55 3.26 0.26
N ALA A 347 -0.13 3.61 1.37
CA ALA A 347 -1.41 3.04 1.77
C ALA A 347 -2.62 4.00 1.66
N PHE A 348 -2.43 5.31 1.80
CA PHE A 348 -3.55 6.28 1.84
C PHE A 348 -3.23 7.63 1.20
N GLY A 349 -4.28 8.27 0.68
CA GLY A 349 -4.30 9.67 0.27
C GLY A 349 -5.34 10.45 1.07
N PHE A 350 -4.97 11.64 1.56
CA PHE A 350 -5.80 12.49 2.41
C PHE A 350 -6.08 13.82 1.70
N TYR A 351 -7.35 14.20 1.61
CA TYR A 351 -7.80 15.37 0.84
C TYR A 351 -8.80 16.22 1.62
N PHE A 352 -8.61 17.53 1.59
CA PHE A 352 -9.42 18.53 2.30
C PHE A 352 -10.38 19.25 1.35
N LEU A 353 -11.61 19.47 1.80
CA LEU A 353 -12.56 20.42 1.20
C LEU A 353 -13.09 21.37 2.28
N GLU A 354 -13.10 22.67 1.99
CA GLU A 354 -13.84 23.64 2.81
C GLU A 354 -15.35 23.46 2.60
N GLY A 355 -16.09 23.14 3.69
CA GLY A 355 -17.54 22.97 3.68
C GLY A 355 -18.31 24.17 4.26
N SER A 356 -19.63 24.04 4.42
CA SER A 356 -20.50 25.13 4.92
C SER A 356 -20.79 25.06 6.42
N GLY A 357 -20.95 23.85 6.97
CA GLY A 357 -21.16 23.60 8.41
C GLY A 357 -20.00 22.90 9.11
N TYR A 358 -19.18 22.19 8.32
CA TYR A 358 -17.98 21.45 8.69
C TYR A 358 -16.90 21.74 7.64
N ASP A 359 -15.67 21.30 7.88
CA ASP A 359 -14.75 20.99 6.78
C ASP A 359 -14.71 19.48 6.59
N TRP A 360 -14.13 19.01 5.49
CA TRP A 360 -14.19 17.59 5.12
C TRP A 360 -12.82 17.02 4.82
N VAL A 361 -12.48 15.90 5.46
CA VAL A 361 -11.37 15.04 5.06
C VAL A 361 -11.94 13.85 4.28
N MET A 362 -11.66 13.79 2.99
CA MET A 362 -11.81 12.57 2.20
C MET A 362 -10.55 11.72 2.35
N THR A 363 -10.72 10.41 2.53
CA THR A 363 -9.63 9.43 2.49
C THR A 363 -9.78 8.53 1.28
N LEU A 364 -8.67 8.32 0.58
CA LEU A 364 -8.50 7.28 -0.41
C LEU A 364 -7.58 6.18 0.16
N ILE A 365 -7.85 4.92 -0.19
CA ILE A 365 -7.00 3.77 0.13
C ILE A 365 -6.29 3.28 -1.13
N HIS A 366 -5.00 2.96 -0.99
CA HIS A 366 -4.25 2.15 -1.93
C HIS A 366 -3.87 0.83 -1.23
N THR A 367 -4.14 -0.29 -1.90
CA THR A 367 -3.91 -1.64 -1.37
C THR A 367 -3.27 -2.53 -2.45
N PRO A 368 -2.93 -3.80 -2.18
CA PRO A 368 -2.59 -4.79 -3.21
C PRO A 368 -3.69 -5.87 -3.34
N GLY A 369 -4.35 -6.05 -4.51
CA GLY A 369 -5.76 -6.53 -4.60
C GLY A 369 -6.30 -6.87 -6.02
N ILE A 370 -7.39 -6.34 -6.63
CA ILE A 370 -8.32 -5.17 -6.58
C ILE A 370 -8.23 -4.05 -7.70
N GLY A 371 -7.63 -2.85 -7.55
CA GLY A 371 -7.50 -1.76 -8.58
C GLY A 371 -6.35 -0.70 -8.43
N GLY A 372 -5.23 -0.69 -9.22
CA GLY A 372 -3.85 -0.09 -9.10
C GLY A 372 -3.73 1.43 -9.04
N HIS A 373 -4.58 1.93 -8.19
CA HIS A 373 -5.27 3.18 -8.24
C HIS A 373 -5.67 3.44 -6.80
N TYR A 374 -5.68 4.69 -6.38
CA TYR A 374 -6.30 5.00 -5.09
C TYR A 374 -7.82 4.83 -5.25
N GLY A 375 -8.52 4.39 -4.19
CA GLY A 375 -9.97 4.20 -4.21
C GLY A 375 -10.63 4.90 -3.04
N LEU A 376 -11.82 5.46 -3.20
CA LEU A 376 -12.54 6.14 -2.14
C LEU A 376 -12.80 5.19 -0.95
N SER A 377 -12.18 5.50 0.19
CA SER A 377 -12.26 4.70 1.44
C SER A 377 -13.04 5.37 2.56
N GLY A 378 -13.24 6.69 2.49
CA GLY A 378 -14.01 7.41 3.49
C GLY A 378 -14.15 8.90 3.18
N TYR A 379 -15.08 9.54 3.89
CA TYR A 379 -15.20 10.99 4.01
C TYR A 379 -15.64 11.29 5.44
N TYR A 380 -15.10 12.35 6.05
CA TYR A 380 -15.26 12.63 7.47
C TYR A 380 -15.44 14.14 7.70
N PRO A 381 -16.48 14.57 8.43
CA PRO A 381 -16.63 15.96 8.84
C PRO A 381 -15.65 16.30 9.99
N VAL A 382 -14.76 17.25 9.75
CA VAL A 382 -13.82 17.80 10.73
C VAL A 382 -14.31 19.19 11.19
N PRO A 383 -13.93 19.67 12.38
CA PRO A 383 -14.34 20.99 12.84
C PRO A 383 -13.75 22.13 11.97
N LYS A 384 -14.52 23.22 11.81
CA LYS A 384 -14.02 24.48 11.26
C LYS A 384 -12.90 25.05 12.13
N ALA A 385 -11.91 25.70 11.51
CA ALA A 385 -10.98 26.59 12.19
C ALA A 385 -11.70 27.79 12.87
N GLU A 386 -11.14 28.30 13.99
CA GLU A 386 -11.72 29.39 14.82
C GLU A 386 -11.34 30.83 14.39
#